data_AF-A0A6P0UVS2-F1
#
_entry.id   AF-A0A6P0UVS2-F1
#
_cell.length_a   1.000
_cell.length_b   1.000
_cell.length_c   1.000
_cell.angle_alpha   90.00
_cell.angle_beta   90.00
_cell.angle_gamma   90.00
#
_symmetry.space_group_name_H-M   'P 1'
#
loop_
_entity.id
_entity.type
_entity.pdbx_description
1 polymer ?
#
loop_
_entity_poly.entity_id
_entity_poly.type
_entity_poly.pdbx_seq_one_letter_code
_entity_poly.pdbx_strand_id
1 'polypeptide(L)'
;MVLDLFAGVSISALKPVTEKVSKALVAKVNSKLNPSDLEKALQEGLLVTQEWEEKLPQDQRLFYRCLPDLIPRFLAQFFQETTVQQELQKPLTDAGTPKVEYLVEVFQKVAQTDLKGEYITDSLEPWLEVFTQAYLQQTSTYLKFQVAKEDYFQQLAIYFDDIKFAGIAVEGQEREKSERLEQIFVMPEVKEETTTSPIISDVGAKHLGENLSIKPKAYSPNTDAPFVANAALMPSAGWEHGRKFSAEQLLSQTTAKKLVILGNPGIGKTTLMSYFAVMLARKQPEKLGLTAQVDWLPILLRIRDLARVPDMGILEFIEQFTQKHLSVATLPTGFFEHWLQEGKALILLDGLDEVANPAKREEIVDKIRCFLGQFQMRINGCVS
;
A
#
# COMPACT_ATOMS: atom_id res chain seq x y z
N MET A 1 -3.13 21.10 -14.50
CA MET A 1 -3.81 22.35 -14.13
C MET A 1 -3.39 22.60 -12.70
N VAL A 2 -2.48 23.52 -12.47
CA VAL A 2 -2.00 23.83 -11.12
C VAL A 2 -3.13 24.63 -10.47
N LEU A 3 -3.86 24.00 -9.55
CA LEU A 3 -4.87 24.67 -8.75
C LEU A 3 -4.13 25.64 -7.83
N ASP A 4 -4.50 26.91 -7.82
CA ASP A 4 -4.04 27.87 -6.81
C ASP A 4 -4.97 27.70 -5.60
N LEU A 5 -4.56 26.82 -4.67
CA LEU A 5 -5.33 26.38 -3.49
C LEU A 5 -5.26 27.47 -2.38
N PHE A 6 -6.17 27.56 -1.40
CA PHE A 6 -6.20 28.58 -0.30
C PHE A 6 -5.53 29.96 -0.56
N ALA A 7 -6.21 30.88 -1.26
CA ALA A 7 -5.66 32.19 -1.60
C ALA A 7 -4.29 32.17 -2.36
N GLY A 8 -3.95 31.07 -3.04
CA GLY A 8 -2.69 30.89 -3.78
C GLY A 8 -1.67 29.93 -3.13
N VAL A 9 -2.00 29.32 -1.99
CA VAL A 9 -1.21 28.28 -1.30
C VAL A 9 -1.62 26.87 -1.72
N SER A 10 -0.73 26.16 -2.39
CA SER A 10 -0.95 24.75 -2.74
C SER A 10 -1.04 23.80 -1.54
N ILE A 11 -1.87 22.74 -1.60
CA ILE A 11 -1.84 21.63 -0.63
C ILE A 11 -0.43 21.04 -0.49
N SER A 12 0.36 21.02 -1.57
CA SER A 12 1.76 20.59 -1.51
C SER A 12 2.60 21.47 -0.57
N ALA A 13 2.29 22.77 -0.44
CA ALA A 13 2.95 23.66 0.52
C ALA A 13 2.52 23.39 1.98
N LEU A 14 1.40 22.70 2.20
CA LEU A 14 0.92 22.28 3.52
C LEU A 14 1.44 20.90 3.94
N LYS A 15 2.10 20.15 3.04
CA LYS A 15 2.66 18.83 3.33
C LYS A 15 3.58 18.81 4.58
N PRO A 16 4.52 19.74 4.76
CA PRO A 16 5.36 19.77 5.97
C PRO A 16 4.55 19.98 7.26
N VAL A 17 3.43 20.69 7.17
CA VAL A 17 2.51 20.91 8.29
C VAL A 17 1.83 19.59 8.65
N THR A 18 1.22 18.93 7.68
CA THR A 18 0.49 17.67 7.91
C THR A 18 1.42 16.56 8.42
N GLU A 19 2.65 16.48 7.91
CA GLU A 19 3.65 15.48 8.34
C GLU A 19 4.08 15.71 9.81
N LYS A 20 4.28 16.97 10.21
CA LYS A 20 4.66 17.29 11.60
C LYS A 20 3.53 17.00 12.57
N VAL A 21 2.30 17.36 12.19
CA VAL A 21 1.11 17.18 13.03
C VAL A 21 0.79 15.69 13.18
N SER A 22 0.83 14.91 12.10
CA SER A 22 0.54 13.47 12.15
C SER A 22 1.48 12.73 13.11
N LYS A 23 2.78 13.02 13.07
CA LYS A 23 3.77 12.47 14.02
C LYS A 23 3.43 12.82 15.47
N ALA A 24 3.04 14.07 15.74
CA ALA A 24 2.68 14.52 17.09
C ALA A 24 1.41 13.86 17.61
N LEU A 25 0.41 13.65 16.76
CA LEU A 25 -0.85 13.01 17.12
C LEU A 25 -0.65 11.52 17.46
N VAL A 26 0.13 10.77 16.66
CA VAL A 26 0.42 9.36 16.91
C VAL A 26 1.29 9.16 18.16
N ALA A 27 2.30 10.01 18.38
CA ALA A 27 3.22 9.85 19.52
C ALA A 27 2.53 9.88 20.90
N LYS A 28 1.33 10.45 20.98
CA LYS A 28 0.57 10.63 22.22
C LYS A 28 -0.58 9.64 22.38
N VAL A 29 -0.80 8.75 21.41
CA VAL A 29 -1.95 7.85 21.36
C VAL A 29 -1.54 6.45 20.94
N ASN A 30 -2.05 5.43 21.63
CA ASN A 30 -1.95 4.04 21.19
C ASN A 30 -2.97 3.75 20.07
N SER A 31 -2.76 4.36 18.90
CA SER A 31 -3.65 4.22 17.73
C SER A 31 -3.18 3.06 16.85
N LYS A 32 -4.14 2.38 16.21
CA LYS A 32 -3.84 1.42 15.14
C LYS A 32 -3.40 2.11 13.83
N LEU A 33 -3.60 3.42 13.70
CA LEU A 33 -3.15 4.17 12.52
C LEU A 33 -1.66 4.46 12.59
N ASN A 34 -0.99 4.33 11.45
CA ASN A 34 0.37 4.80 11.31
C ASN A 34 0.40 6.33 11.03
N PRO A 35 1.55 7.02 11.21
CA PRO A 35 1.65 8.46 10.95
C PRO A 35 1.31 8.88 9.50
N SER A 36 1.54 8.00 8.53
CA SER A 36 1.25 8.29 7.12
C SER A 36 -0.25 8.29 6.82
N ASP A 37 -1.00 7.36 7.39
CA ASP A 37 -2.48 7.31 7.31
C ASP A 37 -3.06 8.61 7.90
N LEU A 38 -2.51 9.06 9.02
CA LEU A 38 -2.98 10.26 9.68
C LEU A 38 -2.62 11.55 8.95
N GLU A 39 -1.43 11.61 8.36
CA GLU A 39 -1.02 12.71 7.46
C GLU A 39 -2.00 12.83 6.29
N LYS A 40 -2.36 11.70 5.67
CA LYS A 40 -3.31 11.66 4.56
C LYS A 40 -4.72 12.07 4.99
N ALA A 41 -5.16 11.70 6.18
CA ALA A 41 -6.45 12.15 6.70
C ALA A 41 -6.48 13.68 6.93
N LEU A 42 -5.38 14.27 7.38
CA LEU A 42 -5.26 15.74 7.49
C LEU A 42 -5.25 16.41 6.12
N GLN A 43 -4.51 15.86 5.15
CA GLN A 43 -4.48 16.36 3.78
C GLN A 43 -5.85 16.27 3.11
N GLU A 44 -6.56 15.16 3.29
CA GLU A 44 -7.93 14.98 2.78
C GLU A 44 -8.88 16.00 3.41
N GLY A 45 -8.77 16.21 4.73
CA GLY A 45 -9.55 17.25 5.42
C GLY A 45 -9.35 18.63 4.79
N LEU A 46 -8.09 19.01 4.53
CA LEU A 46 -7.77 20.29 3.89
C LEU A 46 -8.23 20.34 2.43
N LEU A 47 -8.08 19.26 1.66
CA LEU A 47 -8.50 19.17 0.27
C LEU A 47 -10.02 19.36 0.13
N VAL A 48 -10.81 18.59 0.88
CA VAL A 48 -12.28 18.67 0.84
C VAL A 48 -12.76 20.06 1.26
N THR A 49 -12.10 20.66 2.25
CA THR A 49 -12.43 22.02 2.69
C THR A 49 -12.18 23.04 1.58
N GLN A 50 -11.09 22.89 0.84
CA GLN A 50 -10.81 23.76 -0.28
C GLN A 50 -11.79 23.55 -1.44
N GLU A 51 -12.11 22.32 -1.81
CA GLU A 51 -13.12 22.03 -2.86
C GLU A 51 -14.48 22.61 -2.48
N TRP A 52 -14.78 22.69 -1.19
CA TRP A 52 -15.94 23.41 -0.68
C TRP A 52 -15.79 24.93 -0.84
N GLU A 53 -14.66 25.53 -0.45
CA GLU A 53 -14.40 26.98 -0.61
C GLU A 53 -14.40 27.46 -2.06
N GLU A 54 -14.00 26.61 -3.01
CA GLU A 54 -14.01 26.93 -4.44
C GLU A 54 -15.42 27.24 -4.97
N LYS A 55 -16.45 26.71 -4.30
CA LYS A 55 -17.86 26.96 -4.62
C LYS A 55 -18.35 28.31 -4.08
N LEU A 56 -17.59 28.97 -3.22
CA LEU A 56 -17.93 30.26 -2.63
C LEU A 56 -17.39 31.45 -3.46
N PRO A 57 -18.08 32.61 -3.43
CA PRO A 57 -17.51 33.88 -3.85
C PRO A 57 -16.16 34.13 -3.17
N GLN A 58 -15.22 34.75 -3.90
CA GLN A 58 -13.85 34.93 -3.39
C GLN A 58 -13.81 35.67 -2.05
N ASP A 59 -14.63 36.71 -1.89
CA ASP A 59 -14.75 37.52 -0.68
C ASP A 59 -15.38 36.79 0.52
N GLN A 60 -15.87 35.57 0.31
CA GLN A 60 -16.40 34.68 1.35
C GLN A 60 -15.45 33.52 1.68
N ARG A 61 -14.27 33.41 1.05
CA ARG A 61 -13.30 32.36 1.38
C ARG A 61 -12.52 32.75 2.64
N LEU A 62 -12.32 31.80 3.56
CA LEU A 62 -11.79 32.03 4.90
C LEU A 62 -10.50 32.86 4.88
N PHE A 63 -9.56 32.48 4.02
CA PHE A 63 -8.24 33.12 3.91
C PHE A 63 -8.13 34.15 2.79
N TYR A 64 -9.23 34.60 2.18
CA TYR A 64 -9.18 35.51 1.03
C TYR A 64 -8.42 36.81 1.29
N ARG A 65 -8.56 37.35 2.50
CA ARG A 65 -7.91 38.59 2.93
C ARG A 65 -6.52 38.37 3.52
N CYS A 66 -6.06 37.13 3.65
CA CYS A 66 -4.77 36.78 4.23
C CYS A 66 -3.66 36.80 3.16
N LEU A 67 -2.45 37.19 3.57
CA LEU A 67 -1.26 37.00 2.74
C LEU A 67 -0.97 35.49 2.59
N PRO A 68 -0.72 34.98 1.37
CA PRO A 68 -0.54 33.55 1.12
C PRO A 68 0.56 32.91 1.99
N ASP A 69 1.70 33.60 2.15
CA ASP A 69 2.85 33.09 2.92
C ASP A 69 2.55 32.91 4.43
N LEU A 70 1.52 33.57 4.96
CA LEU A 70 1.14 33.46 6.37
C LEU A 70 0.30 32.21 6.64
N ILE A 71 -0.43 31.69 5.66
CA ILE A 71 -1.41 30.62 5.86
C ILE A 71 -0.73 29.31 6.30
N PRO A 72 0.33 28.80 5.64
CA PRO A 72 1.00 27.56 6.08
C PRO A 72 1.56 27.68 7.49
N ARG A 73 2.16 28.83 7.81
CA ARG A 73 2.72 29.09 9.14
C ARG A 73 1.63 29.10 10.21
N PHE A 74 0.54 29.82 9.94
CA PHE A 74 -0.60 29.89 10.84
C PHE A 74 -1.22 28.50 11.07
N LEU A 75 -1.51 27.74 10.02
CA LEU A 75 -2.05 26.38 10.13
C LEU A 75 -1.11 25.46 10.91
N ALA A 76 0.21 25.60 10.71
CA ALA A 76 1.19 24.84 11.46
C ALA A 76 1.14 25.14 12.97
N GLN A 77 0.93 26.39 13.35
CA GLN A 77 0.78 26.78 14.74
C GLN A 77 -0.55 26.29 15.32
N PHE A 78 -1.65 26.52 14.59
CA PHE A 78 -2.99 26.08 14.96
C PHE A 78 -3.05 24.56 15.24
N PHE A 79 -2.58 23.72 14.32
CA PHE A 79 -2.58 22.27 14.52
C PHE A 79 -1.59 21.76 15.58
N GLN A 80 -0.64 22.60 16.02
CA GLN A 80 0.26 22.29 17.14
C GLN A 80 -0.32 22.64 18.50
N GLU A 81 -1.40 23.41 18.56
CA GLU A 81 -2.06 23.74 19.82
C GLU A 81 -2.57 22.48 20.52
N THR A 82 -2.38 22.43 21.84
CA THR A 82 -2.66 21.21 22.63
C THR A 82 -4.12 20.81 22.57
N THR A 83 -5.04 21.78 22.65
CA THR A 83 -6.48 21.53 22.54
C THR A 83 -6.86 20.98 21.17
N VAL A 84 -6.27 21.52 20.09
CA VAL A 84 -6.53 21.03 18.73
C VAL A 84 -6.05 19.59 18.59
N GLN A 85 -4.86 19.26 19.10
CA GLN A 85 -4.37 17.89 19.09
C GLN A 85 -5.27 16.93 19.87
N GLN A 86 -5.75 17.33 21.05
CA GLN A 86 -6.66 16.52 21.86
C GLN A 86 -7.98 16.25 21.12
N GLU A 87 -8.54 17.25 20.45
CA GLU A 87 -9.75 17.09 19.64
C GLU A 87 -9.53 16.15 18.46
N LEU A 88 -8.44 16.31 17.71
CA LEU A 88 -8.11 15.44 16.57
C LEU A 88 -7.73 14.01 17.00
N GLN A 89 -7.35 13.79 18.26
CA GLN A 89 -7.06 12.46 18.79
C GLN A 89 -8.32 11.67 19.19
N LYS A 90 -9.48 12.32 19.36
CA LYS A 90 -10.70 11.62 19.82
C LYS A 90 -11.13 10.47 18.90
N PRO A 91 -11.14 10.63 17.56
CA PRO A 91 -11.48 9.53 16.65
C PRO A 91 -10.50 8.35 16.71
N LEU A 92 -9.29 8.58 17.23
CA LEU A 92 -8.22 7.58 17.28
C LEU A 92 -8.29 6.72 18.56
N THR A 93 -9.10 7.11 19.54
CA THR A 93 -9.12 6.57 20.91
C THR A 93 -10.49 6.15 21.40
N ASP A 94 -11.47 6.02 20.50
CA ASP A 94 -12.90 5.82 20.82
C ASP A 94 -13.47 6.93 21.75
N ALA A 95 -12.78 8.07 21.90
CA ALA A 95 -13.19 9.18 22.77
C ALA A 95 -14.21 10.13 22.10
N GLY A 96 -14.78 9.73 20.96
CA GLY A 96 -15.81 10.46 20.22
C GLY A 96 -15.26 11.27 19.05
N THR A 97 -16.02 12.30 18.66
CA THR A 97 -15.69 13.16 17.52
C THR A 97 -15.04 14.47 17.98
N PRO A 98 -14.20 15.11 17.15
CA PRO A 98 -13.68 16.44 17.45
C PRO A 98 -14.84 17.44 17.56
N LYS A 99 -14.72 18.40 18.47
CA LYS A 99 -15.71 19.45 18.71
C LYS A 99 -15.26 20.74 18.03
N VAL A 100 -16.01 21.15 17.01
CA VAL A 100 -15.71 22.35 16.19
C VAL A 100 -15.66 23.61 17.05
N GLU A 101 -16.54 23.74 18.05
CA GLU A 101 -16.55 24.86 19.00
C GLU A 101 -15.17 25.13 19.62
N TYR A 102 -14.48 24.08 20.10
CA TYR A 102 -13.13 24.22 20.66
C TYR A 102 -12.06 24.53 19.61
N LEU A 103 -12.23 24.03 18.39
CA LEU A 103 -11.34 24.36 17.28
C LEU A 103 -11.49 25.83 16.87
N VAL A 104 -12.71 26.36 16.84
CA VAL A 104 -13.02 27.77 16.55
C VAL A 104 -12.36 28.68 17.60
N GLU A 105 -12.54 28.40 18.89
CA GLU A 105 -11.93 29.19 19.97
C GLU A 105 -10.40 29.28 19.84
N VAL A 106 -9.75 28.14 19.56
CA VAL A 106 -8.30 28.08 19.41
C VAL A 106 -7.85 28.78 18.13
N PHE A 107 -8.57 28.60 17.01
CA PHE A 107 -8.29 29.27 15.75
C PHE A 107 -8.30 30.78 15.94
N GLN A 108 -9.36 31.33 16.53
CA GLN A 108 -9.50 32.76 16.78
C GLN A 108 -8.37 33.31 17.64
N LYS A 109 -7.97 32.57 18.69
CA LYS A 109 -6.84 32.92 19.56
C LYS A 109 -5.51 32.97 18.80
N VAL A 110 -5.20 31.96 17.98
CA VAL A 110 -3.96 31.92 17.20
C VAL A 110 -3.97 33.00 16.11
N ALA A 111 -5.12 33.22 15.46
CA ALA A 111 -5.27 34.16 14.36
C ALA A 111 -5.06 35.63 14.77
N GLN A 112 -5.30 35.98 16.05
CA GLN A 112 -4.98 37.31 16.57
C GLN A 112 -3.49 37.65 16.47
N THR A 113 -2.61 36.64 16.60
CA THR A 113 -1.16 36.82 16.56
C THR A 113 -0.63 36.75 15.13
N ASP A 114 -1.06 35.75 14.37
CA ASP A 114 -0.43 35.38 13.09
C ASP A 114 -1.14 35.94 11.85
N LEU A 115 -2.48 36.06 11.90
CA LEU A 115 -3.29 36.57 10.78
C LEU A 115 -3.77 38.01 11.01
N LYS A 116 -3.50 38.60 12.19
CA LYS A 116 -3.94 39.94 12.60
C LYS A 116 -5.45 40.19 12.42
N GLY A 117 -6.27 39.13 12.42
CA GLY A 117 -7.72 39.23 12.18
C GLY A 117 -8.14 39.41 10.72
N GLU A 118 -7.24 39.20 9.75
CA GLU A 118 -7.52 39.36 8.31
C GLU A 118 -8.21 38.12 7.69
N TYR A 119 -9.02 37.37 8.42
CA TYR A 119 -9.77 36.22 7.90
C TYR A 119 -11.28 36.49 7.93
N ILE A 120 -12.05 35.74 7.13
CA ILE A 120 -13.50 35.88 7.06
C ILE A 120 -14.15 35.09 8.20
N THR A 121 -14.67 35.78 9.21
CA THR A 121 -15.23 35.16 10.42
C THR A 121 -16.45 34.30 10.14
N ASP A 122 -17.35 34.73 9.24
CA ASP A 122 -18.58 33.99 8.89
C ASP A 122 -18.29 32.63 8.24
N SER A 123 -17.10 32.47 7.67
CA SER A 123 -16.68 31.23 7.01
C SER A 123 -15.91 30.30 7.94
N LEU A 124 -15.49 30.76 9.13
CA LEU A 124 -14.61 30.00 10.02
C LEU A 124 -15.26 28.70 10.52
N GLU A 125 -16.47 28.80 11.08
CA GLU A 125 -17.15 27.63 11.61
C GLU A 125 -17.50 26.62 10.51
N PRO A 126 -18.14 27.01 9.38
CA PRO A 126 -18.36 26.09 8.26
C PRO A 126 -17.08 25.46 7.71
N TRP A 127 -15.98 26.21 7.65
CA TRP A 127 -14.69 25.70 7.20
C TRP A 127 -14.17 24.60 8.13
N LEU A 128 -14.23 24.81 9.44
CA LEU A 128 -13.80 23.82 10.43
C LEU A 128 -14.75 22.63 10.52
N GLU A 129 -16.05 22.80 10.28
CA GLU A 129 -17.01 21.70 10.15
C GLU A 129 -16.66 20.78 8.99
N VAL A 130 -16.45 21.34 7.79
CA VAL A 130 -16.09 20.58 6.58
C VAL A 130 -14.76 19.85 6.79
N PHE A 131 -13.74 20.54 7.31
CA PHE A 131 -12.45 19.94 7.63
C PHE A 131 -12.61 18.77 8.60
N THR A 132 -13.33 18.98 9.71
CA THR A 132 -13.49 18.00 10.79
C THR A 132 -14.25 16.78 10.31
N GLN A 133 -15.31 16.97 9.51
CA GLN A 133 -16.10 15.88 8.96
C GLN A 133 -15.28 15.02 7.99
N ALA A 134 -14.56 15.65 7.06
CA ALA A 134 -13.70 14.94 6.12
C ALA A 134 -12.57 14.18 6.84
N TYR A 135 -11.91 14.82 7.80
CA TYR A 135 -10.90 14.19 8.65
C TYR A 135 -11.44 12.99 9.41
N LEU A 136 -12.61 13.12 10.05
CA LEU A 136 -13.28 12.05 10.79
C LEU A 136 -13.65 10.86 9.88
N GLN A 137 -14.19 11.15 8.70
CA GLN A 137 -14.54 10.13 7.72
C GLN A 137 -13.30 9.36 7.25
N GLN A 138 -12.20 10.08 6.97
CA GLN A 138 -10.98 9.46 6.46
C GLN A 138 -10.26 8.64 7.54
N THR A 139 -10.14 9.17 8.76
CA THR A 139 -9.58 8.42 9.90
C THR A 139 -10.40 7.16 10.21
N SER A 140 -11.73 7.26 10.19
CA SER A 140 -12.61 6.10 10.37
C SER A 140 -12.42 5.04 9.29
N THR A 141 -12.19 5.45 8.04
CA THR A 141 -11.93 4.55 6.92
C THR A 141 -10.61 3.82 7.09
N TYR A 142 -9.53 4.54 7.42
CA TYR A 142 -8.23 3.91 7.66
C TYR A 142 -8.24 3.00 8.89
N LEU A 143 -8.97 3.35 9.95
CA LEU A 143 -9.12 2.46 11.11
C LEU A 143 -9.82 1.15 10.71
N LYS A 144 -10.86 1.22 9.87
CA LYS A 144 -11.51 0.02 9.33
C LYS A 144 -10.55 -0.82 8.49
N PHE A 145 -9.68 -0.19 7.68
CA PHE A 145 -8.66 -0.92 6.93
C PHE A 145 -7.65 -1.61 7.84
N GLN A 146 -7.19 -0.96 8.90
CA GLN A 146 -6.26 -1.59 9.85
C GLN A 146 -6.91 -2.77 10.58
N VAL A 147 -8.18 -2.65 10.99
CA VAL A 147 -8.92 -3.77 11.59
C VAL A 147 -9.12 -4.92 10.59
N ALA A 148 -9.51 -4.60 9.36
CA ALA A 148 -9.68 -5.59 8.29
C ALA A 148 -8.37 -6.28 7.91
N LYS A 149 -7.23 -5.57 8.00
CA LYS A 149 -5.90 -6.14 7.77
C LYS A 149 -5.58 -7.24 8.77
N GLU A 150 -5.89 -7.03 10.05
CA GLU A 150 -5.66 -8.03 11.10
C GLU A 150 -6.47 -9.31 10.84
N ASP A 151 -7.75 -9.18 10.50
CA ASP A 151 -8.59 -10.33 10.14
C ASP A 151 -8.07 -11.03 8.88
N TYR A 152 -7.76 -10.26 7.83
CA TYR A 152 -7.15 -10.77 6.61
C TYR A 152 -5.85 -11.55 6.90
N PHE A 153 -4.96 -11.04 7.75
CA PHE A 153 -3.73 -11.72 8.15
C PHE A 153 -4.00 -13.04 8.86
N GLN A 154 -4.94 -13.03 9.81
CA GLN A 154 -5.31 -14.25 10.52
C GLN A 154 -5.80 -15.33 9.55
N GLN A 155 -6.71 -14.98 8.64
CA GLN A 155 -7.27 -15.93 7.68
C GLN A 155 -6.25 -16.38 6.62
N LEU A 156 -5.40 -15.47 6.16
CA LEU A 156 -4.32 -15.79 5.23
C LEU A 156 -3.34 -16.79 5.85
N ALA A 157 -2.93 -16.56 7.10
CA ALA A 157 -2.04 -17.47 7.81
C ALA A 157 -2.70 -18.83 8.02
N ILE A 158 -3.98 -18.90 8.38
CA ILE A 158 -4.70 -20.17 8.52
C ILE A 158 -4.74 -20.92 7.18
N TYR A 159 -5.07 -20.23 6.08
CA TYR A 159 -5.23 -20.85 4.78
C TYR A 159 -3.91 -21.39 4.21
N PHE A 160 -2.79 -20.68 4.39
CA PHE A 160 -1.50 -21.03 3.79
C PHE A 160 -0.53 -21.75 4.72
N ASP A 161 -0.75 -21.76 6.04
CA ASP A 161 0.08 -22.51 6.98
C ASP A 161 -0.33 -23.98 7.12
N ASP A 162 -1.57 -24.32 6.75
CA ASP A 162 -2.04 -25.71 6.70
C ASP A 162 -1.53 -26.42 5.42
N ILE A 163 -0.33 -26.99 5.50
CA ILE A 163 0.18 -27.84 4.42
C ILE A 163 -0.39 -29.24 4.58
N LYS A 164 -1.35 -29.57 3.72
CA LYS A 164 -1.77 -30.95 3.51
C LYS A 164 -0.74 -31.67 2.66
N PHE A 165 0.01 -32.59 3.27
CA PHE A 165 0.90 -33.49 2.53
C PHE A 165 0.05 -34.47 1.71
N ALA A 166 0.02 -34.29 0.39
CA ALA A 166 -0.47 -35.31 -0.53
C ALA A 166 0.58 -36.45 -0.63
N GLY A 167 0.69 -37.27 0.42
CA GLY A 167 1.40 -38.53 0.36
C GLY A 167 0.56 -39.60 -0.33
N ILE A 168 1.20 -40.55 -1.01
CA ILE A 168 0.53 -41.75 -1.54
C ILE A 168 -0.12 -42.47 -0.36
N ALA A 169 -1.46 -42.52 -0.34
CA ALA A 169 -2.19 -43.29 0.65
C ALA A 169 -1.86 -44.78 0.45
N VAL A 170 -1.18 -45.38 1.41
CA VAL A 170 -1.11 -46.84 1.54
C VAL A 170 -2.36 -47.25 2.30
N GLU A 171 -3.15 -48.18 1.74
CA GLU A 171 -4.41 -48.64 2.34
C GLU A 171 -4.23 -48.97 3.84
N GLY A 172 -4.98 -48.28 4.70
CA GLY A 172 -5.06 -48.56 6.14
C GLY A 172 -4.46 -47.52 7.10
N GLN A 173 -3.85 -46.42 6.62
CA GLN A 173 -3.44 -45.31 7.48
C GLN A 173 -3.80 -43.94 6.88
N GLU A 174 -5.00 -43.45 7.15
CA GLU A 174 -5.27 -42.01 7.07
C GLU A 174 -4.76 -41.35 8.36
N ARG A 175 -3.66 -40.62 8.24
CA ARG A 175 -3.36 -39.51 9.15
C ARG A 175 -3.04 -38.31 8.28
N GLU A 176 -4.03 -37.44 8.06
CA GLU A 176 -3.75 -36.06 7.67
C GLU A 176 -2.93 -35.44 8.82
N LYS A 177 -1.60 -35.51 8.75
CA LYS A 177 -0.72 -34.72 9.60
C LYS A 177 -0.59 -33.35 8.95
N SER A 178 -1.38 -32.40 9.42
CA SER A 178 -1.11 -30.98 9.20
C SER A 178 0.08 -30.59 10.08
N GLU A 179 1.16 -30.12 9.47
CA GLU A 179 2.29 -29.50 10.18
C GLU A 179 2.45 -28.06 9.68
N ARG A 180 2.85 -27.15 10.58
CA ARG A 180 2.95 -25.72 10.25
C ARG A 180 4.08 -25.48 9.26
N LEU A 181 3.84 -24.68 8.22
CA LEU A 181 4.82 -24.32 7.19
C LEU A 181 6.14 -23.81 7.79
N GLU A 182 6.08 -23.02 8.86
CA GLU A 182 7.26 -22.48 9.54
C GLU A 182 8.17 -23.56 10.17
N GLN A 183 7.64 -24.74 10.47
CA GLN A 183 8.36 -25.82 11.18
C GLN A 183 8.98 -26.83 10.22
N ILE A 184 8.43 -26.94 9.01
CA ILE A 184 8.78 -27.97 8.03
C ILE A 184 9.49 -27.41 6.80
N PHE A 185 9.38 -26.10 6.54
CA PHE A 185 9.97 -25.49 5.36
C PHE A 185 11.47 -25.27 5.54
N VAL A 186 12.26 -25.96 4.72
CA VAL A 186 13.71 -25.75 4.62
C VAL A 186 13.96 -24.61 3.63
N MET A 187 14.55 -23.52 4.13
CA MET A 187 14.80 -22.33 3.32
C MET A 187 15.81 -22.61 2.20
N PRO A 188 15.46 -22.40 0.92
CA PRO A 188 16.38 -22.61 -0.19
C PRO A 188 17.39 -21.47 -0.33
N GLU A 189 18.52 -21.77 -0.97
CA GLU A 189 19.45 -20.75 -1.45
C GLU A 189 19.00 -20.18 -2.80
N VAL A 190 19.21 -18.89 -3.00
CA VAL A 190 18.91 -18.15 -4.22
C VAL A 190 20.20 -17.62 -4.84
N LYS A 191 20.24 -17.61 -6.17
CA LYS A 191 21.26 -16.91 -6.95
C LYS A 191 20.60 -15.76 -7.71
N GLU A 192 21.04 -14.54 -7.45
CA GLU A 192 20.59 -13.34 -8.17
C GLU A 192 21.39 -13.17 -9.47
N GLU A 193 20.68 -12.86 -10.55
CA GLU A 193 21.26 -12.49 -11.81
C GLU A 193 20.90 -11.04 -12.16
N THR A 194 21.91 -10.18 -12.21
CA THR A 194 21.82 -8.84 -12.78
C THR A 194 22.11 -8.92 -14.28
N THR A 195 21.14 -9.39 -15.07
CA THR A 195 21.30 -9.47 -16.53
C THR A 195 20.90 -8.15 -17.19
N THR A 196 21.81 -7.55 -17.96
CA THR A 196 21.54 -6.48 -18.95
C THR A 196 21.12 -7.05 -20.32
N SER A 197 20.85 -8.36 -20.44
CA SER A 197 20.44 -8.99 -21.71
C SER A 197 19.63 -10.29 -21.54
N PRO A 198 18.79 -10.65 -22.54
CA PRO A 198 17.64 -11.55 -22.38
C PRO A 198 17.95 -13.02 -22.68
N ILE A 199 19.01 -13.57 -22.08
CA ILE A 199 19.30 -15.01 -22.24
C ILE A 199 18.70 -15.77 -21.06
N ILE A 200 17.37 -15.91 -21.06
CA ILE A 200 16.65 -16.81 -20.15
C ILE A 200 16.03 -17.93 -21.00
N SER A 201 16.41 -19.17 -20.73
CA SER A 201 15.95 -20.38 -21.44
C SER A 201 14.58 -20.88 -21.00
N ASP A 202 14.03 -20.33 -19.92
CA ASP A 202 12.67 -20.62 -19.47
C ASP A 202 11.67 -19.70 -20.19
N VAL A 203 10.88 -20.28 -21.09
CA VAL A 203 9.97 -19.56 -21.98
C VAL A 203 8.98 -18.71 -21.18
N GLY A 204 8.50 -19.18 -20.02
CA GLY A 204 7.57 -18.40 -19.17
C GLY A 204 8.23 -17.18 -18.52
N ALA A 205 9.48 -17.32 -18.10
CA ALA A 205 10.28 -16.28 -17.49
C ALA A 205 10.73 -15.20 -18.47
N LYS A 206 11.13 -15.62 -19.68
CA LYS A 206 11.50 -14.71 -20.77
C LYS A 206 10.34 -13.80 -21.13
N HIS A 207 9.12 -14.35 -21.20
CA HIS A 207 7.91 -13.57 -21.46
C HIS A 207 7.64 -12.59 -20.31
N LEU A 208 7.74 -12.97 -19.03
CA LEU A 208 7.50 -12.05 -17.90
C LEU A 208 8.56 -10.95 -17.77
N GLY A 209 9.85 -11.30 -17.84
CA GLY A 209 10.94 -10.34 -17.67
C GLY A 209 10.95 -9.27 -18.76
N GLU A 210 10.77 -9.68 -20.03
CA GLU A 210 10.68 -8.76 -21.16
C GLU A 210 9.36 -7.96 -21.17
N ASN A 211 8.23 -8.58 -20.79
CA ASN A 211 6.92 -7.93 -20.84
C ASN A 211 6.61 -7.08 -19.60
N LEU A 212 7.04 -7.43 -18.39
CA LEU A 212 6.83 -6.56 -17.21
C LEU A 212 7.77 -5.36 -17.18
N SER A 213 8.81 -5.35 -18.02
CA SER A 213 9.63 -4.17 -18.30
C SER A 213 8.78 -3.14 -19.06
N ILE A 214 8.52 -1.97 -18.44
CA ILE A 214 7.80 -0.89 -19.11
C ILE A 214 8.71 -0.31 -20.19
N LYS A 215 8.48 -0.64 -21.47
CA LYS A 215 9.05 0.15 -22.57
C LYS A 215 8.24 1.45 -22.68
N PRO A 216 8.81 2.64 -22.43
CA PRO A 216 8.10 3.88 -22.65
C PRO A 216 7.75 3.99 -24.14
N LYS A 217 6.46 4.15 -24.45
CA LYS A 217 6.02 4.61 -25.78
C LYS A 217 6.56 6.04 -25.95
N ALA A 218 7.68 6.15 -26.65
CA ALA A 218 8.21 7.35 -27.29
C ALA A 218 7.85 8.71 -26.62
N TYR A 219 8.44 9.02 -25.46
CA TYR A 219 8.74 10.40 -25.07
C TYR A 219 9.77 10.46 -23.92
N SER A 220 10.83 11.23 -24.16
CA SER A 220 11.90 11.72 -23.26
C SER A 220 12.88 10.71 -22.58
N PRO A 221 14.22 10.94 -22.62
CA PRO A 221 15.25 9.98 -22.19
C PRO A 221 15.55 9.93 -20.67
N ASN A 222 14.72 10.49 -19.79
CA ASN A 222 15.15 10.76 -18.41
C ASN A 222 14.14 10.39 -17.32
N THR A 223 13.61 9.16 -17.35
CA THR A 223 12.90 8.57 -16.20
C THR A 223 13.33 7.13 -15.96
N ASP A 224 13.69 6.84 -14.71
CA ASP A 224 14.15 5.53 -14.24
C ASP A 224 13.16 4.43 -14.64
N ALA A 225 13.58 3.53 -15.52
CA ALA A 225 12.80 2.34 -15.86
C ALA A 225 12.58 1.51 -14.58
N PRO A 226 11.38 0.92 -14.35
CA PRO A 226 11.17 0.05 -13.20
C PRO A 226 12.05 -1.20 -13.38
N PHE A 227 13.13 -1.27 -12.60
CA PHE A 227 14.08 -2.37 -12.62
C PHE A 227 13.38 -3.68 -12.26
N VAL A 228 13.52 -4.69 -13.12
CA VAL A 228 13.10 -6.08 -12.86
C VAL A 228 14.37 -6.87 -12.52
N ALA A 229 14.40 -7.51 -11.35
CA ALA A 229 15.48 -8.43 -10.98
C ALA A 229 15.04 -9.88 -11.20
N ASN A 230 16.00 -10.75 -11.50
CA ASN A 230 15.78 -12.20 -11.64
C ASN A 230 16.52 -12.93 -10.51
N ALA A 231 15.82 -13.87 -9.87
CA ALA A 231 16.34 -14.70 -8.79
C ALA A 231 16.07 -16.18 -9.09
N ALA A 232 17.08 -17.04 -9.02
CA ALA A 232 16.96 -18.47 -9.29
C ALA A 232 17.16 -19.32 -8.02
N LEU A 233 16.28 -20.28 -7.78
CA LEU A 233 16.39 -21.27 -6.71
C LEU A 233 17.31 -22.43 -7.15
N MET A 234 18.63 -22.25 -7.04
CA MET A 234 19.73 -23.20 -7.37
C MET A 234 19.69 -23.85 -8.79
N PRO A 235 20.85 -24.24 -9.37
CA PRO A 235 21.12 -23.88 -10.76
C PRO A 235 20.48 -24.84 -11.76
N SER A 236 19.68 -24.30 -12.68
CA SER A 236 19.67 -24.82 -14.05
C SER A 236 21.09 -24.64 -14.61
N ALA A 237 21.67 -25.69 -15.18
CA ALA A 237 23.00 -25.67 -15.79
C ALA A 237 23.10 -24.50 -16.80
N GLY A 238 23.95 -23.50 -16.52
CA GLY A 238 24.16 -22.33 -17.37
C GLY A 238 24.37 -20.99 -16.66
N TRP A 239 24.06 -20.88 -15.36
CA TRP A 239 24.14 -19.62 -14.62
C TRP A 239 25.48 -19.56 -13.87
N GLU A 240 26.53 -18.99 -14.46
CA GLU A 240 27.88 -18.97 -13.85
C GLU A 240 28.14 -17.75 -12.94
N HIS A 241 27.61 -16.58 -13.28
CA HIS A 241 27.83 -15.32 -12.53
C HIS A 241 26.59 -14.95 -11.70
N GLY A 242 26.77 -14.47 -10.46
CA GLY A 242 25.65 -14.01 -9.60
C GLY A 242 25.89 -14.15 -8.10
N ARG A 243 25.35 -13.22 -7.31
CA ARG A 243 25.43 -13.24 -5.83
C ARG A 243 24.52 -14.35 -5.30
N LYS A 244 25.04 -15.17 -4.38
CA LYS A 244 24.26 -16.17 -3.66
C LYS A 244 23.82 -15.62 -2.30
N PHE A 245 22.58 -15.86 -1.92
CA PHE A 245 22.04 -15.53 -0.60
C PHE A 245 20.84 -16.44 -0.25
N SER A 246 20.44 -16.47 1.02
CA SER A 246 19.26 -17.20 1.47
C SER A 246 17.99 -16.59 0.89
N ALA A 247 17.01 -17.39 0.47
CA ALA A 247 15.74 -16.87 -0.04
C ALA A 247 14.98 -16.00 0.98
N GLU A 248 15.28 -16.09 2.29
CA GLU A 248 14.77 -15.16 3.29
C GLU A 248 15.17 -13.72 2.99
N GLN A 249 16.39 -13.51 2.51
CA GLN A 249 16.96 -12.18 2.27
C GLN A 249 16.53 -11.58 0.92
N LEU A 250 15.71 -12.31 0.15
CA LEU A 250 15.32 -11.95 -1.20
C LEU A 250 14.54 -10.63 -1.25
N LEU A 251 13.67 -10.37 -0.27
CA LEU A 251 12.90 -9.13 -0.20
C LEU A 251 13.70 -7.94 0.34
N SER A 252 14.81 -8.18 1.07
CA SER A 252 15.61 -7.12 1.69
C SER A 252 16.87 -6.77 0.92
N GLN A 253 17.40 -7.68 0.10
CA GLN A 253 18.64 -7.44 -0.67
C GLN A 253 18.39 -6.86 -2.07
N THR A 254 17.16 -6.92 -2.59
CA THR A 254 16.83 -6.35 -3.89
C THR A 254 16.21 -4.96 -3.75
N THR A 255 16.63 -4.03 -4.60
CA THR A 255 15.96 -2.72 -4.78
C THR A 255 14.89 -2.76 -5.87
N ALA A 256 14.76 -3.90 -6.56
CA ALA A 256 13.79 -4.08 -7.62
C ALA A 256 12.37 -4.12 -7.07
N LYS A 257 11.45 -3.35 -7.68
CA LYS A 257 10.02 -3.42 -7.36
C LYS A 257 9.34 -4.66 -7.94
N LYS A 258 10.02 -5.36 -8.85
CA LYS A 258 9.53 -6.57 -9.52
C LYS A 258 10.64 -7.61 -9.50
N LEU A 259 10.29 -8.82 -9.07
CA LEU A 259 11.19 -9.95 -9.01
C LEU A 259 10.57 -11.15 -9.69
N VAL A 260 11.34 -11.84 -10.53
CA VAL A 260 10.96 -13.12 -11.11
C VAL A 260 11.76 -14.23 -10.43
N ILE A 261 11.05 -15.19 -9.81
CA ILE A 261 11.67 -16.37 -9.18
C ILE A 261 11.65 -17.55 -10.16
N LEU A 262 12.84 -18.04 -10.51
CA LEU A 262 13.05 -19.15 -11.43
C LEU A 262 13.49 -20.41 -10.71
N GLY A 263 13.15 -21.55 -11.28
CA GLY A 263 13.54 -22.84 -10.74
C GLY A 263 12.73 -23.98 -11.35
N ASN A 264 13.31 -25.17 -11.33
CA ASN A 264 12.69 -26.37 -11.89
C ASN A 264 11.34 -26.67 -11.22
N PRO A 265 10.38 -27.31 -11.92
CA PRO A 265 9.15 -27.80 -11.30
C PRO A 265 9.46 -28.63 -10.04
N GLY A 266 8.70 -28.39 -8.96
CA GLY A 266 8.87 -29.10 -7.69
C GLY A 266 9.94 -28.53 -6.74
N ILE A 267 10.67 -27.48 -7.12
CA ILE A 267 11.70 -26.87 -6.24
C ILE A 267 11.16 -26.02 -5.08
N GLY A 268 9.82 -25.92 -4.96
CA GLY A 268 9.18 -25.22 -3.85
C GLY A 268 8.89 -23.72 -4.08
N LYS A 269 8.83 -23.22 -5.32
CA LYS A 269 8.47 -21.81 -5.64
C LYS A 269 7.17 -21.36 -4.97
N THR A 270 6.10 -22.14 -5.16
CA THR A 270 4.80 -21.95 -4.52
C THR A 270 4.90 -21.92 -2.99
N THR A 271 5.68 -22.84 -2.42
CA THR A 271 5.86 -22.96 -0.97
C THR A 271 6.62 -21.77 -0.41
N LEU A 272 7.64 -21.28 -1.12
CA LEU A 272 8.39 -20.07 -0.77
C LEU A 272 7.49 -18.82 -0.78
N MET A 273 6.65 -18.66 -1.80
CA MET A 273 5.68 -17.56 -1.85
C MET A 273 4.68 -17.64 -0.70
N SER A 274 4.16 -18.84 -0.40
CA SER A 274 3.27 -19.06 0.74
C SER A 274 3.98 -18.73 2.06
N TYR A 275 5.26 -19.09 2.19
CA TYR A 275 6.07 -18.77 3.37
C TYR A 275 6.20 -17.26 3.56
N PHE A 276 6.49 -16.48 2.51
CA PHE A 276 6.53 -15.02 2.60
C PHE A 276 5.18 -14.42 3.05
N ALA A 277 4.08 -14.89 2.48
CA ALA A 277 2.74 -14.45 2.86
C ALA A 277 2.44 -14.76 4.34
N VAL A 278 2.73 -15.98 4.79
CA VAL A 278 2.48 -16.42 6.17
C VAL A 278 3.37 -15.67 7.17
N MET A 279 4.66 -15.44 6.87
CA MET A 279 5.54 -14.70 7.78
C MET A 279 5.11 -13.23 7.93
N LEU A 280 4.68 -12.58 6.85
CA LEU A 280 4.11 -11.22 6.93
C LEU A 280 2.79 -11.22 7.71
N ALA A 281 1.90 -12.17 7.43
CA ALA A 281 0.62 -12.28 8.13
C ALA A 281 0.78 -12.58 9.63
N ARG A 282 1.82 -13.34 10.01
CA ARG A 282 2.19 -13.60 11.40
C ARG A 282 2.94 -12.45 12.07
N LYS A 283 3.17 -11.34 11.36
CA LYS A 283 3.97 -10.20 11.82
C LYS A 283 5.39 -10.60 12.24
N GLN A 284 5.99 -11.48 11.44
CA GLN A 284 7.39 -11.92 11.58
C GLN A 284 8.23 -11.51 10.35
N PRO A 285 8.23 -10.23 9.94
CA PRO A 285 8.98 -9.76 8.77
C PRO A 285 10.50 -9.96 8.90
N GLU A 286 11.03 -10.04 10.12
CA GLU A 286 12.44 -10.30 10.40
C GLU A 286 12.89 -11.69 9.90
N LYS A 287 11.99 -12.67 9.85
CA LYS A 287 12.26 -13.98 9.21
C LYS A 287 12.46 -13.87 7.70
N LEU A 288 12.11 -12.72 7.10
CA LEU A 288 12.32 -12.38 5.70
C LEU A 288 13.43 -11.33 5.54
N GLY A 289 14.28 -11.14 6.57
CA GLY A 289 15.33 -10.14 6.59
C GLY A 289 14.82 -8.69 6.47
N LEU A 290 13.52 -8.46 6.67
CA LEU A 290 12.89 -7.15 6.65
C LEU A 290 12.92 -6.53 8.06
N THR A 291 12.70 -5.22 8.15
CA THR A 291 12.61 -4.55 9.46
C THR A 291 11.29 -4.91 10.14
N ALA A 292 11.27 -4.92 11.47
CA ALA A 292 10.06 -5.15 12.27
C ALA A 292 8.95 -4.09 12.05
N GLN A 293 9.27 -3.00 11.35
CA GLN A 293 8.37 -1.89 11.05
C GLN A 293 7.69 -2.03 9.68
N VAL A 294 8.02 -3.07 8.90
CA VAL A 294 7.39 -3.30 7.59
C VAL A 294 5.90 -3.56 7.76
N ASP A 295 5.11 -2.77 7.03
CA ASP A 295 3.65 -2.77 7.10
C ASP A 295 3.01 -3.27 5.80
N TRP A 296 3.58 -4.33 5.21
CA TRP A 296 3.14 -4.83 3.90
C TRP A 296 1.92 -5.73 3.98
N LEU A 297 1.03 -5.62 2.99
CA LEU A 297 -0.09 -6.54 2.75
C LEU A 297 0.31 -7.59 1.69
N PRO A 298 0.54 -8.86 2.04
CA PRO A 298 0.75 -9.92 1.05
C PRO A 298 -0.55 -10.26 0.31
N ILE A 299 -0.48 -10.33 -1.02
CA ILE A 299 -1.58 -10.75 -1.91
C ILE A 299 -1.04 -11.87 -2.79
N LEU A 300 -1.50 -13.11 -2.57
CA LEU A 300 -1.06 -14.28 -3.33
C LEU A 300 -2.09 -14.64 -4.40
N LEU A 301 -1.67 -14.68 -5.66
CA LEU A 301 -2.51 -14.98 -6.80
C LEU A 301 -1.96 -16.15 -7.60
N ARG A 302 -2.82 -17.15 -7.84
CA ARG A 302 -2.55 -18.21 -8.81
C ARG A 302 -2.96 -17.72 -10.19
N ILE A 303 -1.97 -17.56 -11.08
CA ILE A 303 -2.19 -17.07 -12.44
C ILE A 303 -3.11 -18.03 -13.21
N ARG A 304 -3.00 -19.33 -12.95
CA ARG A 304 -3.89 -20.35 -13.54
C ARG A 304 -5.37 -20.10 -13.19
N ASP A 305 -5.68 -19.62 -11.99
CA ASP A 305 -7.06 -19.35 -11.58
C ASP A 305 -7.58 -18.06 -12.21
N LEU A 306 -6.75 -17.02 -12.27
CA LEU A 306 -7.06 -15.81 -13.03
C LEU A 306 -7.31 -16.13 -14.52
N ALA A 307 -6.57 -17.08 -15.09
CA ALA A 307 -6.77 -17.55 -16.47
C ALA A 307 -8.16 -18.16 -16.69
N ARG A 308 -8.82 -18.70 -15.66
CA ARG A 308 -10.15 -19.31 -15.79
C ARG A 308 -11.27 -18.28 -15.89
N VAL A 309 -11.02 -17.03 -15.50
CA VAL A 309 -11.98 -15.92 -15.49
C VAL A 309 -11.44 -14.71 -16.28
N PRO A 310 -11.27 -14.83 -17.60
CA PRO A 310 -10.61 -13.81 -18.42
C PRO A 310 -11.31 -12.44 -18.41
N ASP A 311 -12.63 -12.41 -18.25
CA ASP A 311 -13.42 -11.16 -18.27
C ASP A 311 -13.40 -10.39 -16.94
N MET A 312 -12.97 -11.01 -15.84
CA MET A 312 -12.99 -10.44 -14.49
C MET A 312 -11.80 -9.51 -14.22
N GLY A 313 -11.98 -8.35 -13.61
CA GLY A 313 -10.86 -7.48 -13.22
C GLY A 313 -9.91 -8.16 -12.21
N ILE A 314 -8.62 -7.82 -12.18
CA ILE A 314 -7.68 -8.42 -11.20
C ILE A 314 -8.06 -8.03 -9.77
N LEU A 315 -8.47 -6.79 -9.54
CA LEU A 315 -8.94 -6.32 -8.23
C LEU A 315 -10.19 -7.10 -7.77
N GLU A 316 -11.18 -7.19 -8.66
CA GLU A 316 -12.40 -7.98 -8.42
C GLU A 316 -12.07 -9.45 -8.14
N PHE A 317 -11.11 -10.03 -8.87
CA PHE A 317 -10.64 -11.38 -8.63
C PHE A 317 -10.03 -11.53 -7.23
N ILE A 318 -9.18 -10.58 -6.79
CA ILE A 318 -8.59 -10.59 -5.44
C ILE A 318 -9.70 -10.54 -4.38
N GLU A 319 -10.67 -9.65 -4.53
CA GLU A 319 -11.80 -9.50 -3.61
C GLU A 319 -12.65 -10.76 -3.54
N GLN A 320 -13.04 -11.32 -4.70
CA GLN A 320 -13.82 -12.55 -4.75
C GLN A 320 -13.05 -13.75 -4.22
N PHE A 321 -11.77 -13.88 -4.54
CA PHE A 321 -10.92 -14.95 -4.02
C PHE A 321 -10.88 -14.87 -2.50
N THR A 322 -10.64 -13.68 -1.97
CA THR A 322 -10.58 -13.42 -0.54
C THR A 322 -11.89 -13.76 0.13
N GLN A 323 -13.04 -13.30 -0.38
CA GLN A 323 -14.35 -13.59 0.21
C GLN A 323 -14.76 -15.08 0.14
N LYS A 324 -14.35 -15.79 -0.93
CA LYS A 324 -14.76 -17.19 -1.16
C LYS A 324 -13.85 -18.20 -0.46
N HIS A 325 -12.56 -17.90 -0.36
CA HIS A 325 -11.55 -18.87 0.09
C HIS A 325 -10.94 -18.51 1.44
N LEU A 326 -10.85 -17.23 1.78
CA LEU A 326 -10.46 -16.79 3.11
C LEU A 326 -11.75 -16.56 3.90
N SER A 327 -11.85 -17.12 5.10
CA SER A 327 -13.03 -16.90 5.97
C SER A 327 -13.00 -15.51 6.62
N VAL A 328 -12.65 -14.49 5.84
CA VAL A 328 -12.59 -13.10 6.29
C VAL A 328 -13.98 -12.52 6.39
N ALA A 329 -14.17 -11.61 7.34
CA ALA A 329 -15.33 -10.74 7.32
C ALA A 329 -15.35 -9.91 6.02
N THR A 330 -16.51 -9.38 5.64
CA THR A 330 -16.63 -8.50 4.48
C THR A 330 -15.64 -7.34 4.62
N LEU A 331 -14.66 -7.29 3.71
CA LEU A 331 -13.65 -6.26 3.71
C LEU A 331 -14.28 -4.89 3.39
N PRO A 332 -13.84 -3.80 4.03
CA PRO A 332 -14.30 -2.46 3.69
C PRO A 332 -13.96 -2.11 2.22
N THR A 333 -14.85 -1.37 1.56
CA THR A 333 -14.62 -0.87 0.19
C THR A 333 -13.31 -0.09 0.11
N GLY A 334 -12.50 -0.36 -0.93
CA GLY A 334 -11.20 0.29 -1.13
C GLY A 334 -10.05 -0.32 -0.34
N PHE A 335 -10.26 -1.44 0.37
CA PHE A 335 -9.24 -2.06 1.22
C PHE A 335 -7.98 -2.42 0.44
N PHE A 336 -8.08 -3.18 -0.66
CA PHE A 336 -6.89 -3.58 -1.43
C PHE A 336 -6.28 -2.39 -2.16
N GLU A 337 -7.12 -1.50 -2.70
CA GLU A 337 -6.69 -0.31 -3.42
C GLU A 337 -5.88 0.61 -2.52
N HIS A 338 -6.24 0.76 -1.25
CA HIS A 338 -5.45 1.49 -0.28
C HIS A 338 -4.03 0.93 -0.22
N TRP A 339 -3.85 -0.35 0.10
CA TRP A 339 -2.51 -0.97 0.21
C TRP A 339 -1.71 -0.93 -1.10
N LEU A 340 -2.39 -1.06 -2.25
CA LEU A 340 -1.78 -0.95 -3.58
C LEU A 340 -1.31 0.48 -3.88
N GLN A 341 -2.14 1.48 -3.58
CA GLN A 341 -1.83 2.90 -3.78
C GLN A 341 -0.72 3.38 -2.82
N GLU A 342 -0.68 2.84 -1.60
CA GLU A 342 0.40 3.09 -0.64
C GLU A 342 1.76 2.52 -1.09
N GLY A 343 1.77 1.64 -2.10
CA GLY A 343 2.97 0.86 -2.44
C GLY A 343 3.38 -0.10 -1.32
N LYS A 344 2.43 -0.45 -0.44
CA LYS A 344 2.61 -1.37 0.70
C LYS A 344 2.02 -2.75 0.42
N ALA A 345 1.67 -3.08 -0.83
CA ALA A 345 1.20 -4.41 -1.20
C ALA A 345 2.36 -5.27 -1.76
N LEU A 346 2.56 -6.47 -1.21
CA LEU A 346 3.43 -7.49 -1.79
C LEU A 346 2.58 -8.45 -2.61
N ILE A 347 2.61 -8.29 -3.94
CA ILE A 347 1.86 -9.17 -4.84
C ILE A 347 2.74 -10.36 -5.24
N LEU A 348 2.29 -11.56 -4.88
CA LEU A 348 2.95 -12.83 -5.16
C LEU A 348 2.17 -13.55 -6.26
N LEU A 349 2.77 -13.64 -7.44
CA LEU A 349 2.15 -14.21 -8.63
C LEU A 349 2.72 -15.60 -8.92
N ASP A 350 1.90 -16.64 -8.78
CA ASP A 350 2.36 -18.03 -8.88
C ASP A 350 1.72 -18.77 -10.07
N GLY A 351 2.47 -19.72 -10.65
CA GLY A 351 1.97 -20.67 -11.64
C GLY A 351 1.72 -20.11 -13.04
N LEU A 352 2.56 -19.21 -13.57
CA LEU A 352 2.44 -18.76 -14.97
C LEU A 352 2.72 -19.88 -15.97
N ASP A 353 3.74 -20.71 -15.68
CA ASP A 353 4.14 -21.88 -16.46
C ASP A 353 3.01 -22.90 -16.61
N GLU A 354 2.07 -22.90 -15.68
CA GLU A 354 0.90 -23.77 -15.65
C GLU A 354 -0.20 -23.36 -16.65
N VAL A 355 -0.09 -22.17 -17.26
CA VAL A 355 -0.97 -21.75 -18.35
C VAL A 355 -0.46 -22.34 -19.66
N ALA A 356 -1.09 -23.41 -20.14
CA ALA A 356 -0.63 -24.17 -21.30
C ALA A 356 -0.67 -23.38 -22.63
N ASN A 357 -1.66 -22.52 -22.83
CA ASN A 357 -1.82 -21.74 -24.06
C ASN A 357 -0.93 -20.48 -24.03
N PRO A 358 0.05 -20.33 -24.94
CA PRO A 358 0.95 -19.17 -24.97
C PRO A 358 0.25 -17.83 -25.20
N ALA A 359 -0.75 -17.75 -26.08
CA ALA A 359 -1.48 -16.51 -26.33
C ALA A 359 -2.29 -16.07 -25.09
N LYS A 360 -2.90 -17.03 -24.39
CA LYS A 360 -3.60 -16.77 -23.14
C LYS A 360 -2.65 -16.34 -22.03
N ARG A 361 -1.44 -16.90 -22.01
CA ARG A 361 -0.37 -16.51 -21.08
C ARG A 361 0.02 -15.05 -21.31
N GLU A 362 0.20 -14.64 -22.56
CA GLU A 362 0.51 -13.25 -22.94
C GLU A 362 -0.60 -12.28 -22.53
N GLU A 363 -1.85 -12.62 -22.81
CA GLU A 363 -3.02 -11.82 -22.43
C GLU A 363 -3.08 -11.56 -20.91
N ILE A 364 -2.82 -12.58 -20.10
CA ILE A 364 -2.83 -12.44 -18.64
C ILE A 364 -1.65 -11.60 -18.16
N VAL A 365 -0.46 -11.77 -18.76
CA VAL A 365 0.70 -10.94 -18.43
C VAL A 365 0.43 -9.47 -18.75
N ASP A 366 -0.20 -9.18 -19.88
CA ASP A 366 -0.60 -7.82 -20.26
C ASP A 366 -1.64 -7.26 -19.30
N LYS A 367 -2.64 -8.06 -18.89
CA LYS A 367 -3.63 -7.68 -17.88
C LYS A 367 -2.99 -7.34 -16.53
N ILE A 368 -2.02 -8.15 -16.08
CA ILE A 368 -1.24 -7.90 -14.87
C ILE A 368 -0.42 -6.62 -15.02
N ARG A 369 0.24 -6.41 -16.16
CA ARG A 369 1.01 -5.18 -16.43
C ARG A 369 0.12 -3.94 -16.36
N CYS A 370 -1.05 -3.98 -17.01
CA CYS A 370 -2.01 -2.87 -16.99
C CYS A 370 -2.49 -2.57 -15.57
N PHE A 371 -2.85 -3.61 -14.81
CA PHE A 371 -3.24 -3.47 -13.41
C PHE A 371 -2.14 -2.82 -12.56
N LEU A 372 -0.91 -3.33 -12.61
CA LEU A 372 0.22 -2.77 -11.85
C LEU A 372 0.53 -1.32 -12.27
N GLY A 373 0.40 -1.00 -13.57
CA GLY A 373 0.61 0.34 -14.10
C GLY A 373 -0.34 1.39 -13.51
N GLN A 374 -1.58 1.01 -13.17
CA GLN A 374 -2.58 1.92 -12.59
C GLN A 374 -2.17 2.45 -11.21
N PHE A 375 -1.46 1.64 -10.42
CA PHE A 375 -1.02 2.01 -9.08
C PHE A 375 0.37 2.66 -9.07
N GLN A 376 1.24 2.28 -10.01
CA GLN A 376 2.58 2.87 -10.11
C GLN A 376 2.56 4.34 -10.55
N MET A 377 1.60 4.73 -11.40
CA MET A 377 1.40 6.13 -11.83
C MET A 377 0.90 7.04 -10.71
N ARG A 378 0.18 6.49 -9.72
CA ARG A 378 -0.34 7.25 -8.57
C ARG A 378 0.72 7.51 -7.50
N ILE A 379 1.67 6.59 -7.32
CA ILE A 379 2.79 6.75 -6.38
C ILE A 379 3.75 7.85 -6.84
N ASN A 380 4.00 7.96 -8.14
CA ASN A 380 4.90 8.99 -8.70
C ASN A 380 4.26 10.40 -8.75
N GLY A 381 2.94 10.53 -8.62
CA GLY A 381 2.24 11.82 -8.55
C GLY A 381 2.30 12.51 -7.17
N CYS A 382 2.95 11.89 -6.18
CA CYS A 382 3.12 12.43 -4.83
C CYS A 382 4.52 13.05 -4.59
N VAL A 383 5.36 13.06 -5.64
CA VAL A 383 6.68 13.71 -5.70
C VAL A 383 6.68 14.72 -6.85
N SER A 384 5.99 15.84 -6.63
CA SER A 384 6.18 17.06 -7.42
C SER A 384 5.78 18.27 -6.59
#